data_AF-A0A8T4JF41-F1
#
_entry.id   AF-A0A8T4JF41-F1
#
_cell.length_a   1.000
_cell.length_b   1.000
_cell.length_c   1.000
_cell.angle_alpha   90.00
_cell.angle_beta   90.00
_cell.angle_gamma   90.00
#
_symmetry.space_group_name_H-M   'P 1'
#
loop_
_entity.id
_entity.type
_entity.pdbx_description
1 polymer ?
#
loop_
_entity_poly.entity_id
_entity_poly.type
_entity_poly.pdbx_seq_one_letter_code
_entity_poly.pdbx_strand_id
1 'polypeptide(L)'
;MAGVAILLPSDAYSQKKDLKELTQEYNEAILRHKFWVLMEIGDLKDSEAKNILCGGLRSNHPFTRRSAADALGKMVYLGAEDELIRIMEEKNEASNIIQAATKSLRIYNNPKVFNHLVKKLEERYTDDLTTVISEYWFDENRALTALCVLYQIDSKFNLGESVKDKEVNLLRQKADEAFNKHVSKLKDDNPSLRRSTAYSIGINLPHPKAIPYLTEALKDDNEDVRKYAAQSLKLIKSHPIWKPPTKPIRHPHPLRQPS
;
A
#
# COMPACT_ATOMS: atom_id res chain seq x y z
N MET A 1 -11.12 -21.89 49.66
CA MET A 1 -10.87 -22.25 48.25
C MET A 1 -12.21 -22.44 47.57
N ALA A 2 -12.73 -21.39 46.93
CA ALA A 2 -13.91 -21.45 46.07
C ALA A 2 -13.42 -21.21 44.64
N GLY A 3 -13.54 -22.22 43.79
CA GLY A 3 -13.17 -22.14 42.39
C GLY A 3 -14.10 -21.19 41.65
N VAL A 4 -13.55 -20.10 41.13
CA VAL A 4 -14.24 -19.27 40.13
C VAL A 4 -14.19 -20.04 38.82
N ALA A 5 -15.26 -20.78 38.54
CA ALA A 5 -15.48 -21.36 37.23
C ALA A 5 -15.62 -20.23 36.21
N ILE A 6 -14.63 -20.08 35.33
CA ILE A 6 -14.76 -19.31 34.10
C ILE A 6 -15.69 -20.14 33.21
N LEU A 7 -16.99 -19.89 33.32
CA LEU A 7 -17.96 -20.39 32.35
C LEU A 7 -17.69 -19.66 31.03
N LEU A 8 -16.98 -20.33 30.13
CA LEU A 8 -17.05 -20.02 28.70
C LEU A 8 -18.51 -20.28 28.29
N PRO A 9 -19.24 -19.31 27.73
CA PRO A 9 -20.58 -19.58 27.22
C PRO A 9 -20.43 -20.32 25.88
N SER A 10 -20.26 -21.64 25.92
CA SER A 10 -20.40 -22.49 24.73
C SER A 10 -21.87 -22.67 24.31
N ASP A 11 -22.81 -22.36 25.19
CA ASP A 11 -24.22 -22.73 25.03
C ASP A 11 -25.16 -21.53 24.79
N ALA A 12 -24.63 -20.32 24.57
CA ALA A 12 -25.44 -19.13 24.24
C ALA A 12 -25.68 -18.94 22.72
N TYR A 13 -25.13 -19.82 21.88
CA TYR A 13 -25.25 -19.77 20.42
C TYR A 13 -26.48 -20.55 19.92
N SER A 14 -27.68 -19.95 19.98
CA SER A 14 -28.85 -20.51 19.27
C SER A 14 -29.93 -19.50 18.86
N GLN A 15 -29.81 -18.21 19.20
CA GLN A 15 -30.68 -17.18 18.62
C GLN A 15 -29.86 -16.20 17.81
N LYS A 16 -30.15 -16.12 16.51
CA LYS A 16 -29.56 -15.13 15.60
C LYS A 16 -30.13 -13.76 15.97
N LYS A 17 -29.37 -13.02 16.79
CA LYS A 17 -29.75 -11.66 17.22
C LYS A 17 -29.78 -10.70 16.03
N ASP A 18 -30.69 -9.75 16.07
CA ASP A 18 -30.74 -8.68 15.07
C ASP A 18 -29.80 -7.51 15.43
N LEU A 19 -29.64 -6.54 14.52
CA LEU A 19 -28.73 -5.41 14.73
C LEU A 19 -29.13 -4.56 15.95
N LYS A 20 -30.42 -4.47 16.27
CA LYS A 20 -30.93 -3.66 17.39
C LYS A 20 -30.56 -4.31 18.72
N GLU A 21 -30.77 -5.61 18.85
CA GLU A 21 -30.38 -6.40 20.01
C GLU A 21 -28.87 -6.34 20.24
N LEU A 22 -28.07 -6.52 19.19
CA LEU A 22 -26.61 -6.43 19.29
C LEU A 22 -26.13 -5.02 19.62
N THR A 23 -26.79 -3.98 19.10
CA THR A 23 -26.45 -2.59 19.44
C THR A 23 -26.74 -2.29 20.92
N GLN A 24 -27.85 -2.79 21.45
CA GLN A 24 -28.17 -2.66 22.87
C GLN A 24 -27.12 -3.39 23.73
N GLU A 25 -26.80 -4.65 23.38
CA GLU A 25 -25.78 -5.42 24.08
C GLU A 25 -24.41 -4.73 24.02
N TYR A 26 -24.03 -4.13 22.88
CA TYR A 26 -22.79 -3.38 22.75
C TYR A 26 -22.72 -2.19 23.72
N ASN A 27 -23.84 -1.50 23.93
CA ASN A 27 -23.91 -0.33 24.80
C ASN A 27 -23.82 -0.72 26.28
N GLU A 28 -24.49 -1.81 26.68
CA GLU A 28 -24.55 -2.31 28.06
C GLU A 28 -23.32 -3.16 28.44
N ALA A 29 -22.64 -3.73 27.47
CA ALA A 29 -21.50 -4.62 27.67
C ALA A 29 -20.29 -3.92 28.32
N ILE A 30 -19.61 -4.66 29.20
CA ILE A 30 -18.26 -4.31 29.64
C ILE A 30 -17.29 -4.30 28.45
N LEU A 31 -16.22 -3.50 28.52
CA LEU A 31 -15.26 -3.31 27.41
C LEU A 31 -14.73 -4.62 26.80
N ARG A 32 -14.54 -5.66 27.62
CA ARG A 32 -14.09 -6.98 27.17
C ARG A 32 -15.14 -7.78 26.42
N HIS A 33 -16.43 -7.48 26.57
CA HIS A 33 -17.51 -8.18 25.87
C HIS A 33 -17.89 -7.48 24.56
N LYS A 34 -17.67 -6.16 24.48
CA LYS A 34 -17.91 -5.35 23.28
C LYS A 34 -17.23 -5.85 22.00
N PHE A 35 -16.10 -6.55 22.11
CA PHE A 35 -15.42 -7.05 20.91
C PHE A 35 -16.16 -8.21 20.25
N TRP A 36 -16.76 -9.13 21.03
CA TRP A 36 -17.57 -10.23 20.49
C TRP A 36 -18.80 -9.69 19.77
N VAL A 37 -19.46 -8.71 20.39
CA VAL A 37 -20.64 -8.06 19.82
C VAL A 37 -20.32 -7.41 18.46
N LEU A 38 -19.18 -6.73 18.33
CA LEU A 38 -18.78 -6.15 17.04
C LEU A 38 -18.46 -7.20 15.96
N MET A 39 -17.96 -8.37 16.36
CA MET A 39 -17.74 -9.48 15.42
C MET A 39 -19.07 -10.02 14.89
N GLU A 40 -20.05 -10.22 15.78
CA GLU A 40 -21.39 -10.66 15.40
C GLU A 40 -22.10 -9.63 14.52
N ILE A 41 -22.00 -8.34 14.86
CA ILE A 41 -22.49 -7.23 14.02
C ILE A 41 -21.84 -7.28 12.62
N GLY A 42 -20.53 -7.55 12.56
CA GLY A 42 -19.81 -7.73 11.31
C GLY A 42 -20.37 -8.85 10.42
N ASP A 43 -20.79 -9.95 11.05
CA ASP A 43 -21.32 -11.13 10.37
C ASP A 43 -22.78 -10.96 9.91
N LEU A 44 -23.53 -10.01 10.49
CA LEU A 44 -24.88 -9.65 10.01
C LEU A 44 -24.88 -9.06 8.60
N LYS A 45 -23.77 -8.43 8.17
CA LYS A 45 -23.67 -7.69 6.89
C LYS A 45 -24.75 -6.62 6.69
N ASP A 46 -25.31 -6.11 7.79
CA ASP A 46 -26.31 -5.05 7.79
C ASP A 46 -25.67 -3.69 7.55
N SER A 47 -26.07 -2.94 6.51
CA SER A 47 -25.45 -1.66 6.18
C SER A 47 -25.59 -0.58 7.27
N GLU A 48 -26.57 -0.69 8.15
CA GLU A 48 -26.82 0.31 9.21
C GLU A 48 -25.79 0.25 10.35
N ALA A 49 -25.02 -0.85 10.45
CA ALA A 49 -24.03 -1.02 11.50
C ALA A 49 -22.77 -0.14 11.35
N LYS A 50 -22.66 0.65 10.27
CA LYS A 50 -21.51 1.54 10.03
C LYS A 50 -21.19 2.41 11.24
N ASN A 51 -22.19 3.06 11.83
CA ASN A 51 -21.96 4.02 12.91
C ASN A 51 -21.39 3.37 14.18
N ILE A 52 -21.92 2.20 14.56
CA ILE A 52 -21.46 1.49 15.76
C ILE A 52 -20.05 0.92 15.56
N LEU A 53 -19.75 0.42 14.36
CA LEU A 53 -18.43 -0.09 14.01
C LEU A 53 -17.39 1.04 13.95
N CYS A 54 -17.70 2.16 13.29
CA CYS A 54 -16.85 3.36 13.31
C CYS A 54 -16.66 3.93 14.73
N GLY A 55 -17.68 3.83 15.60
CA GLY A 55 -17.57 4.13 17.02
C GLY A 55 -16.59 3.19 17.74
N GLY A 56 -16.65 1.90 17.43
CA GLY A 56 -15.74 0.88 17.97
C GLY A 56 -14.26 1.13 17.65
N LEU A 57 -13.95 1.70 16.47
CA LEU A 57 -12.60 2.14 16.10
C LEU A 57 -12.02 3.24 17.00
N ARG A 58 -12.89 3.98 17.72
CA ARG A 58 -12.51 5.05 18.66
C ARG A 58 -12.51 4.57 20.12
N SER A 59 -12.72 3.28 20.37
CA SER A 59 -12.73 2.70 21.72
C SER A 59 -11.35 2.78 22.37
N ASN A 60 -11.32 3.02 23.68
CA ASN A 60 -10.09 2.94 24.50
C ASN A 60 -9.57 1.49 24.63
N HIS A 61 -10.40 0.49 24.32
CA HIS A 61 -10.04 -0.91 24.46
C HIS A 61 -9.48 -1.50 23.14
N PRO A 62 -8.24 -2.03 23.13
CA PRO A 62 -7.57 -2.53 21.93
C PRO A 62 -8.37 -3.59 21.15
N PHE A 63 -8.97 -4.57 21.86
CA PHE A 63 -9.74 -5.63 21.21
C PHE A 63 -11.00 -5.09 20.52
N THR A 64 -11.63 -4.05 21.07
CA THR A 64 -12.80 -3.42 20.47
C THR A 64 -12.43 -2.71 19.17
N ARG A 65 -11.30 -1.99 19.14
CA ARG A 65 -10.79 -1.36 17.91
C ARG A 65 -10.45 -2.39 16.85
N ARG A 66 -9.80 -3.48 17.23
CA ARG A 66 -9.47 -4.59 16.31
C ARG A 66 -10.74 -5.19 15.68
N SER A 67 -11.71 -5.59 16.50
CA SER A 67 -12.94 -6.21 16.02
C SER A 67 -13.77 -5.26 15.16
N ALA A 68 -13.80 -3.97 15.49
CA ALA A 68 -14.39 -2.96 14.64
C ALA A 68 -13.70 -2.90 13.26
N ALA A 69 -12.36 -2.92 13.22
CA ALA A 69 -11.63 -2.89 11.96
C ALA A 69 -11.94 -4.13 11.12
N ASP A 70 -11.84 -5.33 11.70
CA ASP A 70 -12.13 -6.60 11.03
C ASP A 70 -13.58 -6.64 10.47
N ALA A 71 -14.56 -6.20 11.26
CA ALA A 71 -15.96 -6.14 10.85
C ALA A 71 -16.19 -5.15 9.69
N LEU A 72 -15.57 -3.96 9.75
CA LEU A 72 -15.65 -2.98 8.66
C LEU A 72 -15.04 -3.51 7.35
N GLY A 73 -13.97 -4.31 7.43
CA GLY A 73 -13.40 -5.01 6.29
C GLY A 73 -14.38 -6.02 5.69
N LYS A 74 -14.96 -6.90 6.52
CA LYS A 74 -15.92 -7.93 6.07
C LYS A 74 -17.14 -7.35 5.36
N MET A 75 -17.62 -6.18 5.79
CA MET A 75 -18.85 -5.56 5.29
C MET A 75 -18.64 -4.63 4.10
N VAL A 76 -17.38 -4.31 3.76
CA VAL A 76 -17.02 -3.46 2.61
C VAL A 76 -17.71 -2.09 2.66
N TYR A 77 -17.67 -1.43 3.82
CA TYR A 77 -18.31 -0.13 4.00
C TYR A 77 -17.54 1.02 3.37
N LEU A 78 -18.02 1.46 2.21
CA LEU A 78 -17.53 2.69 1.60
C LEU A 78 -17.63 3.86 2.60
N GLY A 79 -16.51 4.57 2.76
CA GLY A 79 -16.37 5.69 3.68
C GLY A 79 -16.07 5.33 5.14
N ALA A 80 -15.53 4.14 5.42
CA ALA A 80 -14.79 3.85 6.66
C ALA A 80 -13.26 3.95 6.47
N GLU A 81 -12.83 4.30 5.26
CA GLU A 81 -11.42 4.33 4.83
C GLU A 81 -10.60 5.31 5.66
N ASP A 82 -11.15 6.49 5.96
CA ASP A 82 -10.45 7.54 6.70
C ASP A 82 -10.19 7.12 8.16
N GLU A 83 -11.17 6.51 8.81
CA GLU A 83 -10.99 5.97 10.16
C GLU A 83 -10.00 4.79 10.21
N LEU A 84 -10.00 3.93 9.19
CA LEU A 84 -9.05 2.82 9.08
C LEU A 84 -7.62 3.32 8.78
N ILE A 85 -7.48 4.32 7.90
CA ILE A 85 -6.19 5.01 7.64
C ILE A 85 -5.68 5.64 8.94
N ARG A 86 -6.54 6.32 9.70
CA ARG A 86 -6.15 6.93 10.98
C ARG A 86 -5.56 5.89 11.94
N ILE A 87 -6.18 4.71 12.05
CA ILE A 87 -5.66 3.62 12.89
C ILE A 87 -4.31 3.11 12.38
N MET A 88 -4.18 2.93 11.07
CA MET A 88 -2.93 2.48 10.46
C MET A 88 -1.78 3.48 10.68
N GLU A 89 -2.07 4.78 10.63
CA GLU A 89 -1.08 5.84 10.80
C GLU A 89 -0.72 6.14 12.26
N GLU A 90 -1.56 5.72 13.22
CA GLU A 90 -1.36 5.93 14.65
C GLU A 90 0.01 5.42 15.12
N LYS A 91 0.74 6.25 15.88
CA LYS A 91 2.15 5.98 16.22
C LYS A 91 2.33 4.84 17.21
N ASN A 92 1.41 4.72 18.16
CA ASN A 92 1.51 3.80 19.30
C ASN A 92 0.45 2.69 19.26
N GLU A 93 -0.12 2.42 18.08
CA GLU A 93 -1.14 1.40 17.96
C GLU A 93 -0.54 -0.01 17.92
N ALA A 94 -1.28 -0.98 18.45
CA ALA A 94 -0.82 -2.36 18.50
C ALA A 94 -0.73 -2.96 17.08
N SER A 95 0.32 -3.76 16.83
CA SER A 95 0.60 -4.34 15.51
C SER A 95 -0.57 -5.15 14.95
N ASN A 96 -1.28 -5.89 15.81
CA ASN A 96 -2.45 -6.67 15.42
C ASN A 96 -3.67 -5.81 15.02
N ILE A 97 -3.80 -4.59 15.54
CA ILE A 97 -4.85 -3.64 15.17
C ILE A 97 -4.49 -2.98 13.84
N ILE A 98 -3.22 -2.56 13.67
CA ILE A 98 -2.71 -2.04 12.40
C ILE A 98 -2.95 -3.11 11.31
N GLN A 99 -2.59 -4.37 11.56
CA GLN A 99 -2.86 -5.49 10.65
C GLN A 99 -4.34 -5.61 10.26
N ALA A 100 -5.26 -5.56 11.22
CA ALA A 100 -6.69 -5.64 10.97
C ALA A 100 -7.17 -4.47 10.09
N ALA A 101 -6.73 -3.25 10.41
CA ALA A 101 -7.04 -2.06 9.63
C ALA A 101 -6.47 -2.15 8.21
N THR A 102 -5.20 -2.51 8.05
CA THR A 102 -4.52 -2.67 6.75
C THR A 102 -5.20 -3.75 5.90
N LYS A 103 -5.52 -4.93 6.48
CA LYS A 103 -6.24 -5.99 5.76
C LYS A 103 -7.65 -5.59 5.35
N SER A 104 -8.31 -4.76 6.15
CA SER A 104 -9.63 -4.22 5.80
C SER A 104 -9.51 -3.19 4.69
N LEU A 105 -8.52 -2.30 4.78
CA LEU A 105 -8.14 -1.32 3.77
C LEU A 105 -7.87 -1.96 2.41
N ARG A 106 -7.29 -3.17 2.34
CA ARG A 106 -7.12 -3.97 1.11
C ARG A 106 -8.36 -4.04 0.22
N ILE A 107 -9.53 -4.19 0.84
CA ILE A 107 -10.80 -4.41 0.12
C ILE A 107 -11.25 -3.13 -0.59
N TYR A 108 -10.79 -1.98 -0.10
CA TYR A 108 -11.02 -0.67 -0.69
C TYR A 108 -9.97 -0.44 -1.77
N ASN A 109 -10.33 -0.63 -3.05
CA ASN A 109 -9.45 -0.32 -4.18
C ASN A 109 -9.34 1.20 -4.42
N ASN A 110 -8.99 1.95 -3.38
CA ASN A 110 -8.93 3.41 -3.37
C ASN A 110 -7.47 3.90 -3.47
N PRO A 111 -7.12 4.71 -4.49
CA PRO A 111 -5.77 5.28 -4.64
C PRO A 111 -5.26 6.03 -3.41
N LYS A 112 -6.16 6.68 -2.65
CA LYS A 112 -5.82 7.39 -1.42
C LYS A 112 -5.20 6.43 -0.40
N VAL A 113 -5.84 5.28 -0.20
CA VAL A 113 -5.38 4.28 0.79
C VAL A 113 -4.03 3.71 0.39
N PHE A 114 -3.84 3.42 -0.90
CA PHE A 114 -2.56 2.94 -1.43
C PHE A 114 -1.39 3.89 -1.11
N ASN A 115 -1.60 5.21 -1.28
CA ASN A 115 -0.57 6.21 -0.97
C ASN A 115 -0.22 6.25 0.54
N HIS A 116 -1.22 6.12 1.41
CA HIS A 116 -0.99 6.06 2.86
C HIS A 116 -0.24 4.78 3.27
N LEU A 117 -0.57 3.63 2.66
CA LEU A 117 0.13 2.36 2.87
C LEU A 117 1.61 2.46 2.48
N VAL A 118 1.87 3.04 1.31
CA VAL A 118 3.21 3.33 0.80
C VAL A 118 4.00 4.20 1.77
N LYS A 119 3.44 5.35 2.16
CA LYS A 119 4.09 6.29 3.09
C LYS A 119 4.43 5.61 4.42
N LYS A 120 3.50 4.83 4.97
CA LYS A 120 3.71 4.11 6.23
C LYS A 120 4.84 3.08 6.10
N LEU A 121 4.93 2.40 4.95
CA LEU A 121 5.99 1.43 4.69
C LEU A 121 7.38 2.11 4.58
N GLU A 122 7.45 3.33 4.02
CA GLU A 122 8.70 4.13 4.00
C GLU A 122 9.17 4.55 5.41
N GLU A 123 8.22 4.86 6.30
CA GLU A 123 8.48 5.17 7.70
C GLU A 123 8.91 3.92 8.49
N ARG A 124 8.21 2.81 8.28
CA ARG A 124 8.40 1.55 9.01
C ARG A 124 8.13 0.35 8.11
N TYR A 125 9.16 -0.43 7.84
CA TYR A 125 9.02 -1.72 7.18
C TYR A 125 8.28 -2.72 8.08
N THR A 126 7.24 -3.37 7.54
CA THR A 126 6.55 -4.52 8.14
C THR A 126 6.01 -5.43 7.04
N ASP A 127 6.07 -6.75 7.24
CA ASP A 127 5.61 -7.72 6.24
C ASP A 127 4.10 -7.64 5.95
N ASP A 128 3.30 -7.18 6.92
CA ASP A 128 1.86 -6.99 6.75
C ASP A 128 1.52 -5.87 5.76
N LEU A 129 2.22 -4.73 5.85
CA LEU A 129 2.07 -3.62 4.90
C LEU A 129 2.45 -4.07 3.50
N THR A 130 3.55 -4.82 3.38
CA THR A 130 4.02 -5.38 2.11
C THR A 130 3.00 -6.37 1.53
N THR A 131 2.46 -7.27 2.35
CA THR A 131 1.41 -8.23 1.96
C THR A 131 0.19 -7.48 1.42
N VAL A 132 -0.32 -6.47 2.14
CA VAL A 132 -1.50 -5.74 1.68
C VAL A 132 -1.21 -4.96 0.40
N ILE A 133 -0.05 -4.30 0.29
CA ILE A 133 0.36 -3.60 -0.94
C ILE A 133 0.42 -4.58 -2.13
N SER A 134 0.83 -5.84 -1.92
CA SER A 134 0.86 -6.89 -2.96
C SER A 134 -0.51 -7.33 -3.47
N GLU A 135 -1.53 -7.18 -2.64
CA GLU A 135 -2.90 -7.60 -2.89
C GLU A 135 -3.78 -6.44 -3.39
N TYR A 136 -3.30 -5.19 -3.28
CA TYR A 136 -3.94 -4.05 -3.92
C TYR A 136 -3.96 -4.25 -5.43
N TRP A 137 -5.16 -4.23 -6.02
CA TRP A 137 -5.34 -4.42 -7.46
C TRP A 137 -4.67 -3.28 -8.21
N PHE A 138 -3.54 -3.60 -8.84
CA PHE A 138 -2.68 -2.66 -9.52
C PHE A 138 -3.36 -2.14 -10.79
N ASP A 139 -3.60 -0.82 -10.86
CA ASP A 139 -3.32 -0.15 -12.13
C ASP A 139 -1.79 -0.03 -12.28
N GLU A 140 -1.31 0.00 -13.52
CA GLU A 140 0.12 -0.01 -13.88
C GLU A 140 0.92 0.99 -13.03
N ASN A 141 0.39 2.19 -12.77
CA ASN A 141 1.06 3.23 -11.99
C ASN A 141 1.25 2.87 -10.51
N ARG A 142 0.36 2.06 -9.92
CA ARG A 142 0.46 1.68 -8.50
C ARG A 142 1.49 0.59 -8.28
N ALA A 143 1.61 -0.37 -9.22
CA ALA A 143 2.67 -1.37 -9.16
C ALA A 143 4.05 -0.70 -9.25
N LEU A 144 4.13 0.31 -10.09
CA LEU A 144 5.28 1.16 -10.31
C LEU A 144 5.66 2.01 -9.08
N THR A 145 4.70 2.61 -8.39
CA THR A 145 4.93 3.31 -7.11
C THR A 145 5.35 2.34 -6.01
N ALA A 146 4.68 1.19 -5.86
CA ALA A 146 5.07 0.15 -4.90
C ALA A 146 6.51 -0.32 -5.13
N LEU A 147 6.95 -0.43 -6.39
CA LEU A 147 8.32 -0.78 -6.75
C LEU A 147 9.36 0.23 -6.24
N CYS A 148 9.10 1.52 -6.47
CA CYS A 148 10.00 2.58 -6.03
C CYS A 148 10.19 2.54 -4.52
N VAL A 149 9.10 2.30 -3.80
CA VAL A 149 9.08 2.22 -2.34
C VAL A 149 9.82 0.98 -1.86
N LEU A 150 9.55 -0.19 -2.45
CA LEU A 150 10.25 -1.43 -2.11
C LEU A 150 11.76 -1.34 -2.36
N TYR A 151 12.21 -0.75 -3.48
CA TYR A 151 13.63 -0.55 -3.74
C TYR A 151 14.28 0.48 -2.80
N GLN A 152 13.58 1.55 -2.44
CA GLN A 152 14.06 2.50 -1.42
C GLN A 152 14.23 1.83 -0.07
N ILE A 153 13.26 1.00 0.32
CA ILE A 153 13.28 0.22 1.56
C ILE A 153 14.40 -0.81 1.54
N ASP A 154 14.60 -1.52 0.42
CA ASP A 154 15.70 -2.48 0.26
C ASP A 154 17.06 -1.80 0.52
N SER A 155 17.27 -0.59 -0.03
CA SER A 155 18.46 0.22 0.25
C SER A 155 18.52 0.81 1.66
N LYS A 156 17.39 1.07 2.33
CA LYS A 156 17.32 1.77 3.63
C LYS A 156 17.39 0.80 4.81
N PHE A 157 16.77 -0.36 4.69
CA PHE A 157 16.65 -1.37 5.75
C PHE A 157 17.55 -2.59 5.52
N ASN A 158 18.35 -2.59 4.44
CA ASN A 158 19.31 -3.64 4.11
C ASN A 158 18.67 -5.04 4.13
N LEU A 159 17.52 -5.16 3.46
CA LEU A 159 16.67 -6.36 3.52
C LEU A 159 17.38 -7.62 2.97
N GLY A 160 18.45 -7.47 2.19
CA GLY A 160 19.40 -8.54 1.83
C GLY A 160 18.76 -9.80 1.23
N GLU A 161 19.49 -10.93 1.28
CA GLU A 161 18.96 -12.28 0.97
C GLU A 161 17.95 -12.79 2.03
N SER A 162 17.66 -11.99 3.06
CA SER A 162 16.83 -12.40 4.20
C SER A 162 15.33 -12.33 3.90
N VAL A 163 14.92 -11.76 2.77
CA VAL A 163 13.51 -11.78 2.35
C VAL A 163 13.23 -13.02 1.52
N LYS A 164 13.20 -14.16 2.20
CA LYS A 164 12.64 -15.42 1.67
C LYS A 164 11.11 -15.39 1.61
N ASP A 165 10.48 -14.26 1.91
CA ASP A 165 9.03 -14.11 1.83
C ASP A 165 8.57 -14.09 0.37
N LYS A 166 7.68 -15.03 0.08
CA LYS A 166 7.09 -15.26 -1.24
C LYS A 166 6.38 -14.01 -1.74
N GLU A 167 5.82 -13.23 -0.83
CA GLU A 167 5.02 -12.03 -1.08
C GLU A 167 5.88 -10.86 -1.58
N VAL A 168 7.07 -10.65 -0.99
CA VAL A 168 7.99 -9.61 -1.45
C VAL A 168 8.57 -9.96 -2.82
N ASN A 169 8.87 -11.24 -3.05
CA ASN A 169 9.33 -11.71 -4.36
C ASN A 169 8.23 -11.58 -5.43
N LEU A 170 6.98 -11.90 -5.09
CA LEU A 170 5.83 -11.68 -5.97
C LEU A 170 5.65 -10.20 -6.30
N LEU A 171 5.81 -9.31 -5.31
CA LEU A 171 5.78 -7.87 -5.52
C LEU A 171 6.89 -7.40 -6.46
N ARG A 172 8.13 -7.82 -6.23
CA ARG A 172 9.27 -7.51 -7.10
C ARG A 172 9.00 -7.96 -8.54
N GLN A 173 8.49 -9.19 -8.71
CA GLN A 173 8.15 -9.72 -10.02
C GLN A 173 7.07 -8.90 -10.73
N LYS A 174 5.90 -8.71 -10.10
CA LYS A 174 4.79 -7.94 -10.69
C LYS A 174 5.18 -6.52 -11.04
N ALA A 175 5.98 -5.91 -10.17
CA ALA A 175 6.48 -4.58 -10.37
C ALA A 175 7.49 -4.48 -11.52
N ASP A 176 8.38 -5.47 -11.67
CA ASP A 176 9.29 -5.56 -12.80
C ASP A 176 8.53 -5.79 -14.12
N GLU A 177 7.49 -6.61 -14.12
CA GLU A 177 6.59 -6.78 -15.26
C GLU A 177 5.89 -5.46 -15.63
N ALA A 178 5.34 -4.75 -14.65
CA ALA A 178 4.73 -3.42 -14.86
C ALA A 178 5.74 -2.39 -15.36
N PHE A 179 6.96 -2.38 -14.80
CA PHE A 179 8.06 -1.52 -15.23
C PHE A 179 8.44 -1.79 -16.68
N ASN A 180 8.66 -3.06 -17.03
CA ASN A 180 9.03 -3.46 -18.38
C ASN A 180 7.93 -3.13 -19.40
N LYS A 181 6.65 -3.35 -19.03
CA LYS A 181 5.50 -2.95 -19.84
C LYS A 181 5.38 -1.45 -20.03
N HIS A 182 5.72 -0.66 -19.01
CA HIS A 182 5.65 0.79 -19.11
C HIS A 182 6.80 1.35 -19.96
N VAL A 183 8.04 0.91 -19.74
CA VAL A 183 9.19 1.38 -20.53
C VAL A 183 9.18 0.89 -21.98
N SER A 184 8.51 -0.22 -22.29
CA SER A 184 8.37 -0.68 -23.68
C SER A 184 7.60 0.32 -24.54
N LYS A 185 6.68 1.10 -23.94
CA LYS A 185 5.94 2.19 -24.62
C LYS A 185 6.83 3.35 -25.06
N LEU A 186 8.08 3.42 -24.61
CA LEU A 186 9.09 4.34 -25.18
C LEU A 186 9.51 3.95 -26.60
N LYS A 187 9.14 2.75 -27.07
CA LYS A 187 9.41 2.26 -28.42
C LYS A 187 8.14 2.08 -29.25
N ASP A 188 7.01 2.61 -28.76
CA ASP A 188 5.75 2.54 -29.48
C ASP A 188 5.78 3.38 -30.76
N ASP A 189 5.07 2.94 -31.80
CA ASP A 189 5.02 3.66 -33.08
C ASP A 189 4.41 5.06 -32.92
N ASN A 190 3.49 5.25 -31.96
CA ASN A 190 2.85 6.53 -31.69
C ASN A 190 3.75 7.48 -30.87
N PRO A 191 4.23 8.61 -31.45
CA PRO A 191 5.08 9.55 -30.73
C PRO A 191 4.41 10.18 -29.50
N SER A 192 3.08 10.30 -29.52
CA SER A 192 2.31 10.80 -28.37
C SER A 192 2.39 9.86 -27.18
N LEU A 193 2.41 8.54 -27.41
CA LEU A 193 2.56 7.56 -26.34
C LEU A 193 3.99 7.53 -25.83
N ARG A 194 4.98 7.58 -26.72
CA ARG A 194 6.40 7.67 -26.34
C ARG A 194 6.69 8.89 -25.46
N ARG A 195 6.22 10.08 -25.84
CA ARG A 195 6.47 11.32 -25.07
C ARG A 195 5.78 11.29 -23.71
N SER A 196 4.55 10.79 -23.65
CA SER A 196 3.80 10.63 -22.40
C SER A 196 4.49 9.64 -21.46
N THR A 197 4.98 8.53 -22.01
CA THR A 197 5.78 7.55 -21.27
C THR A 197 7.06 8.18 -20.74
N ALA A 198 7.82 8.89 -21.58
CA ALA A 198 9.07 9.55 -21.17
C ALA A 198 8.84 10.54 -20.02
N TYR A 199 7.77 11.35 -20.07
CA TYR A 199 7.42 12.28 -19.00
C TYR A 199 6.97 11.57 -17.72
N SER A 200 6.05 10.61 -17.84
CA SER A 200 5.50 9.88 -16.69
C SER A 200 6.56 9.11 -15.91
N ILE A 201 7.60 8.60 -16.57
CA ILE A 201 8.72 7.94 -15.90
C ILE A 201 9.41 8.90 -14.92
N GLY A 202 9.69 10.15 -15.30
CA GLY A 202 10.38 11.09 -14.41
C GLY A 202 9.57 11.50 -13.19
N ILE A 203 8.25 11.66 -13.35
CA ILE A 203 7.35 12.19 -12.31
C ILE A 203 6.84 11.07 -11.40
N ASN A 204 6.42 9.94 -11.98
CA ASN A 204 5.75 8.86 -11.25
C ASN A 204 6.71 7.73 -10.87
N LEU A 205 7.88 7.67 -11.50
CA LEU A 205 8.86 6.60 -11.37
C LEU A 205 10.31 7.11 -11.36
N PRO A 206 10.70 8.02 -10.44
CA PRO A 206 12.06 8.54 -10.40
C PRO A 206 13.06 7.47 -9.90
N HIS A 207 13.27 6.40 -10.68
CA HIS A 207 14.07 5.22 -10.33
C HIS A 207 15.27 5.04 -11.29
N PRO A 208 16.48 4.74 -10.78
CA PRO A 208 17.69 4.60 -11.59
C PRO A 208 17.60 3.53 -12.69
N LYS A 209 16.79 2.49 -12.49
CA LYS A 209 16.51 1.43 -13.50
C LYS A 209 15.96 1.99 -14.82
N ALA A 210 15.34 3.17 -14.81
CA ALA A 210 14.83 3.83 -16.01
C ALA A 210 15.91 4.58 -16.81
N ILE A 211 17.09 4.83 -16.24
CA ILE A 211 18.14 5.63 -16.88
C ILE A 211 18.55 5.07 -18.25
N PRO A 212 18.79 3.75 -18.45
CA PRO A 212 19.16 3.23 -19.77
C PRO A 212 18.08 3.48 -20.83
N TYR A 213 16.80 3.29 -20.47
CA TYR A 213 15.67 3.48 -21.39
C TYR A 213 15.47 4.94 -21.76
N LEU A 214 15.54 5.85 -20.77
CA LEU A 214 15.45 7.29 -21.04
C LEU A 214 16.67 7.81 -21.80
N THR A 215 17.85 7.24 -21.57
CA THR A 215 19.06 7.59 -22.33
C THR A 215 18.92 7.22 -23.80
N GLU A 216 18.24 6.11 -24.10
CA GLU A 216 17.93 5.76 -25.49
C GLU A 216 16.85 6.69 -26.08
N ALA A 217 15.82 7.06 -25.31
CA ALA A 217 14.78 8.01 -25.73
C ALA A 217 15.31 9.42 -26.00
N LEU A 218 16.51 9.79 -25.53
CA LEU A 218 17.19 11.04 -25.92
C LEU A 218 17.56 11.07 -27.41
N LYS A 219 17.57 9.92 -28.09
CA LYS A 219 17.87 9.79 -29.52
C LYS A 219 16.60 9.66 -30.38
N ASP A 220 15.42 9.78 -29.79
CA ASP A 220 14.15 9.65 -30.52
C ASP A 220 14.03 10.72 -31.62
N ASP A 221 13.39 10.37 -32.74
CA ASP A 221 13.17 11.29 -33.85
C ASP A 221 12.25 12.46 -33.45
N ASN A 222 11.32 12.23 -32.52
CA ASN A 222 10.41 13.25 -32.03
C ASN A 222 11.04 14.14 -30.95
N GLU A 223 10.99 15.46 -31.15
CA GLU A 223 11.61 16.44 -30.25
C GLU A 223 11.01 16.45 -28.83
N ASP A 224 9.68 16.29 -28.69
CA ASP A 224 9.03 16.25 -27.38
C ASP A 224 9.53 15.04 -26.58
N VAL A 225 9.71 13.89 -27.23
CA VAL A 225 10.22 12.67 -26.58
C VAL A 225 11.62 12.93 -26.02
N ARG A 226 12.53 13.50 -26.83
CA ARG A 226 13.89 13.85 -26.37
C ARG A 226 13.86 14.82 -25.20
N LYS A 227 13.02 15.87 -25.29
CA LYS A 227 12.87 16.89 -24.24
C LYS A 227 12.39 16.28 -22.92
N TYR A 228 11.34 15.47 -22.95
CA TYR A 228 10.82 14.83 -21.74
C TYR A 228 11.76 13.78 -21.18
N ALA A 229 12.47 13.02 -22.02
CA ALA A 229 13.51 12.10 -21.57
C ALA A 229 14.64 12.83 -20.81
N ALA A 230 15.09 13.98 -21.32
CA ALA A 230 16.09 14.81 -20.63
C ALA A 230 15.59 15.35 -19.28
N GLN A 231 14.33 15.82 -19.22
CA GLN A 231 13.71 16.28 -17.98
C GLN A 231 13.59 15.14 -16.96
N SER A 232 13.11 13.97 -17.37
CA SER A 232 12.97 12.80 -16.51
C SER A 232 14.31 12.29 -15.96
N LEU A 233 15.36 12.31 -16.78
CA LEU A 233 16.72 11.99 -16.32
C LEU A 233 17.20 12.98 -15.26
N LYS A 234 16.90 14.28 -15.39
CA LYS A 234 17.23 15.28 -14.37
C LYS A 234 16.49 15.00 -13.06
N LEU A 235 15.20 14.68 -13.13
CA LEU A 235 14.39 14.34 -11.95
C LEU A 235 14.94 13.11 -11.22
N ILE A 236 15.25 12.03 -11.94
CA ILE A 236 15.85 10.82 -11.36
C ILE A 236 17.17 11.15 -10.66
N LYS A 237 18.05 11.94 -11.30
CA LYS A 237 19.35 12.32 -10.74
C LYS A 237 19.24 13.26 -9.53
N SER A 238 18.14 13.99 -9.40
CA SER A 238 17.85 14.80 -8.21
C SER A 238 17.18 14.02 -7.08
N HIS A 239 16.67 12.82 -7.35
CA HIS A 239 15.95 12.02 -6.37
C HIS A 239 16.93 11.31 -5.40
N PRO A 240 16.68 11.29 -4.08
CA PRO A 240 17.59 10.69 -3.08
C PRO A 240 17.95 9.21 -3.33
N ILE A 241 17.10 8.49 -4.05
CA ILE A 241 17.32 7.09 -4.42
C ILE A 241 18.49 6.91 -5.41
N TRP A 242 18.77 7.93 -6.23
CA TRP A 242 19.86 7.85 -7.20
C TRP A 242 21.18 8.12 -6.49
N LYS A 243 22.08 7.13 -6.57
CA LYS A 243 23.48 7.29 -6.16
C LYS A 243 24.33 7.36 -7.42
N PRO A 244 25.15 8.40 -7.60
CA PRO A 244 26.08 8.45 -8.73
C PRO A 244 27.03 7.24 -8.65
N PRO A 245 27.38 6.63 -9.78
CA PRO A 245 28.35 5.55 -9.80
C PRO A 245 29.68 6.05 -9.20
N THR A 246 30.28 5.22 -8.34
CA THR A 246 31.52 5.52 -7.60
C THR A 246 32.75 5.69 -8.52
N LYS A 247 32.63 5.29 -9.79
CA LYS A 247 33.59 5.62 -10.85
C LYS A 247 32.90 6.52 -11.88
N PRO A 248 33.54 7.63 -12.30
CA PRO A 248 32.97 8.49 -13.31
C PRO A 248 32.67 7.68 -14.57
N ILE A 249 31.41 7.72 -15.02
CA ILE A 249 31.06 7.24 -16.36
C ILE A 249 31.78 8.18 -17.32
N ARG A 250 32.87 7.71 -17.93
CA ARG A 250 33.51 8.40 -19.05
C ARG A 250 32.50 8.37 -20.20
N HIS A 251 31.68 9.40 -20.32
CA HIS A 251 30.91 9.60 -21.54
C HIS A 251 31.91 9.83 -22.67
N PRO A 252 31.86 9.08 -23.79
CA PRO A 252 32.52 9.53 -25.00
C PRO A 252 31.92 10.88 -25.37
N HIS A 253 32.76 11.90 -25.41
CA HIS A 253 32.40 13.29 -25.68
C HIS A 253 31.58 13.37 -26.98
N PRO A 254 30.43 14.06 -27.03
CA PRO A 254 29.76 14.31 -28.29
C PRO A 254 30.65 15.24 -29.13
N LEU A 255 31.06 14.72 -30.30
CA LEU A 255 31.48 15.47 -31.49
C LEU A 255 32.31 16.75 -31.26
N ARG A 256 33.64 16.61 -31.13
CA ARG A 256 34.51 17.56 -31.85
C ARG A 256 34.66 17.03 -33.26
N GLN A 257 33.99 17.65 -34.23
CA GLN A 257 34.39 17.48 -35.62
C GLN A 257 35.78 18.10 -35.78
N PRO A 258 36.74 17.41 -36.41
CA PRO A 258 38.04 18.00 -36.69
C PRO A 258 37.86 19.12 -37.72
N SER A 259 38.33 20.31 -37.35
CA SER A 259 38.61 21.43 -38.26
C SER A 259 39.79 21.11 -39.16
#